data_AF-A0A520F6N7-F1
#
_entry.id   AF-A0A520F6N7-F1
#
_cell.length_a   1.000
_cell.length_b   1.000
_cell.length_c   1.000
_cell.angle_alpha   90.00
_cell.angle_beta   90.00
_cell.angle_gamma   90.00
#
_symmetry.space_group_name_H-M   'P 1'
#
loop_
_entity.id
_entity.type
_entity.pdbx_description
1 polymer ?
#
loop_
_entity_poly.entity_id
_entity_poly.type
_entity_poly.pdbx_seq_one_letter_code
_entity_poly.pdbx_strand_id
1 'polypeptide(L)'
;MIRRMDTGHSPNLSDSFMAVARRIRRSHMTALEPFGLNPSQSRAMHVLARERESVRLRDLAEHLRIVARSATDIVDSLEAAELVTRAPDPSDRRAVLVELTDAGRALLDRVDEARRQVSADMFDGLEPAERTELDRLLHKIAGSD
;
A
#
# COMPACT_ATOMS: atom_id res chain seq x y z
N MET A 1 -52.58 -19.93 -13.44
CA MET A 1 -52.09 -19.42 -12.14
C MET A 1 -50.68 -19.96 -11.91
N ILE A 2 -49.66 -19.28 -12.41
CA ILE A 2 -48.25 -19.55 -12.04
C ILE A 2 -47.66 -18.21 -11.65
N ARG A 3 -47.42 -18.05 -10.36
CA ARG A 3 -46.96 -16.83 -9.70
C ARG A 3 -45.46 -16.69 -10.00
N ARG A 4 -45.09 -15.71 -10.83
CA ARG A 4 -43.76 -15.10 -10.76
C ARG A 4 -43.66 -14.42 -9.39
N MET A 5 -42.68 -14.81 -8.57
CA MET A 5 -42.13 -13.91 -7.56
C MET A 5 -40.62 -13.90 -7.73
N ASP A 6 -40.22 -12.77 -8.27
CA ASP A 6 -38.92 -12.13 -8.28
C ASP A 6 -38.18 -12.34 -6.95
N THR A 7 -37.11 -13.13 -6.94
CA THR A 7 -36.14 -13.09 -5.85
C THR A 7 -35.15 -11.99 -6.19
N GLY A 8 -35.46 -10.76 -5.77
CA GLY A 8 -34.53 -9.64 -5.80
C GLY A 8 -33.25 -10.01 -5.05
N HIS A 9 -32.21 -10.36 -5.79
CA HIS A 9 -30.89 -10.59 -5.24
C HIS A 9 -30.25 -9.23 -5.03
N SER A 10 -30.44 -8.63 -3.85
CA SER A 10 -29.55 -7.54 -3.43
C SER A 10 -28.12 -8.01 -3.65
N PRO A 11 -27.27 -7.25 -4.36
CA PRO A 11 -25.88 -7.64 -4.55
C PRO A 11 -25.28 -7.92 -3.17
N ASN A 12 -24.67 -9.09 -3.01
CA ASN A 12 -24.02 -9.48 -1.77
C ASN A 12 -23.05 -8.35 -1.37
N LEU A 13 -23.23 -7.80 -0.17
CA LEU A 13 -22.43 -6.67 0.33
C LEU A 13 -20.94 -6.98 0.26
N SER A 14 -20.56 -8.24 0.54
CA SER A 14 -19.19 -8.72 0.41
C SER A 14 -18.67 -8.65 -1.03
N ASP A 15 -19.48 -9.02 -2.01
CA ASP A 15 -19.07 -8.96 -3.43
C ASP A 15 -18.90 -7.51 -3.90
N SER A 16 -19.79 -6.63 -3.46
CA SER A 16 -19.71 -5.18 -3.74
C SER A 16 -18.45 -4.57 -3.09
N PHE A 17 -18.21 -4.88 -1.82
CA PHE A 17 -17.00 -4.46 -1.10
C PHE A 17 -15.73 -4.95 -1.80
N MET A 18 -15.69 -6.24 -2.19
CA MET A 18 -14.54 -6.81 -2.90
C MET A 18 -14.37 -6.25 -4.31
N ALA A 19 -15.44 -5.85 -4.99
CA ALA A 19 -15.36 -5.14 -6.27
C ALA A 19 -14.70 -3.75 -6.10
N VAL A 20 -15.12 -2.99 -5.08
CA VAL A 20 -14.53 -1.69 -4.74
C VAL A 20 -13.06 -1.85 -4.33
N ALA A 21 -12.75 -2.80 -3.43
CA ALA A 21 -11.38 -3.05 -2.99
C ALA A 21 -10.44 -3.42 -4.15
N ARG A 22 -10.91 -4.22 -5.12
CA ARG A 22 -10.15 -4.54 -6.34
C ARG A 22 -9.96 -3.32 -7.24
N ARG A 23 -10.95 -2.44 -7.34
CA ARG A 23 -10.83 -1.16 -8.08
C ARG A 23 -9.78 -0.27 -7.41
N ILE A 24 -9.86 -0.05 -6.10
CA ILE A 24 -8.86 0.71 -5.32
C ILE A 24 -7.46 0.14 -5.55
N ARG A 25 -7.30 -1.18 -5.38
CA ARG A 25 -5.99 -1.83 -5.57
C ARG A 25 -5.46 -1.59 -6.98
N ARG A 26 -6.25 -1.80 -8.03
CA ARG A 26 -5.81 -1.56 -9.42
C ARG A 26 -5.43 -0.10 -9.65
N SER A 27 -6.22 0.84 -9.15
CA SER A 27 -5.90 2.26 -9.33
C SER A 27 -4.63 2.66 -8.59
N HIS A 28 -4.38 2.14 -7.38
CA HIS A 28 -3.11 2.34 -6.67
C HIS A 28 -1.92 1.70 -7.40
N MET A 29 -2.10 0.52 -8.02
CA MET A 29 -1.06 -0.10 -8.85
C MET A 29 -0.68 0.79 -10.03
N THR A 30 -1.68 1.30 -10.76
CA THR A 30 -1.46 2.20 -11.90
C THR A 30 -0.83 3.52 -11.47
N ALA A 31 -1.16 4.02 -10.27
CA ALA A 31 -0.54 5.23 -9.72
C ALA A 31 0.98 5.08 -9.49
N LEU A 32 1.52 3.85 -9.40
CA LEU A 32 2.95 3.61 -9.25
C LEU A 32 3.73 3.66 -10.58
N GLU A 33 3.06 3.43 -11.71
CA GLU A 33 3.70 3.31 -13.04
C GLU A 33 4.59 4.52 -13.38
N PRO A 34 4.18 5.79 -13.16
CA PRO A 34 5.01 6.96 -13.47
C PRO A 34 6.30 7.05 -12.65
N PHE A 35 6.38 6.32 -11.53
CA PHE A 35 7.52 6.34 -10.62
C PHE A 35 8.48 5.17 -10.84
N GLY A 36 8.17 4.26 -11.79
CA GLY A 36 9.00 3.07 -12.04
C GLY A 36 9.02 2.08 -10.88
N LEU A 37 8.09 2.22 -9.92
CA LEU A 37 8.01 1.36 -8.74
C LEU A 37 7.03 0.22 -8.97
N ASN A 38 7.40 -0.97 -8.50
CA ASN A 38 6.46 -2.04 -8.29
C ASN A 38 5.87 -1.98 -6.84
N PRO A 39 4.81 -2.74 -6.54
CA PRO A 39 4.13 -2.67 -5.25
C PRO A 39 4.99 -3.14 -4.08
N SER A 40 5.86 -4.13 -4.32
CA SER A 40 6.74 -4.66 -3.30
C SER A 40 7.81 -3.64 -2.92
N GLN A 41 8.34 -2.90 -3.90
CA GLN A 41 9.25 -1.78 -3.69
C GLN A 41 8.57 -0.63 -2.94
N SER A 42 7.39 -0.18 -3.39
CA SER A 42 6.61 0.85 -2.69
C SER A 42 6.30 0.43 -1.24
N ARG A 43 5.92 -0.82 -1.02
CA ARG A 43 5.67 -1.35 0.33
C ARG A 43 6.94 -1.37 1.19
N ALA A 44 8.08 -1.79 0.64
CA ALA A 44 9.36 -1.76 1.35
C ALA A 44 9.74 -0.34 1.75
N MET A 45 9.61 0.63 0.84
CA MET A 45 9.85 2.04 1.14
C MET A 45 8.92 2.56 2.25
N HIS A 46 7.64 2.20 2.25
CA HIS A 46 6.73 2.55 3.34
C HIS A 46 7.10 1.93 4.69
N VAL A 47 7.63 0.70 4.71
CA VAL A 47 8.15 0.11 5.96
C VAL A 47 9.34 0.92 6.46
N LEU A 48 10.31 1.21 5.58
CA LEU A 48 11.49 2.00 5.91
C LEU A 48 11.14 3.43 6.36
N ALA A 49 10.09 4.04 5.80
CA ALA A 49 9.66 5.40 6.16
C ALA A 49 9.02 5.50 7.54
N ARG A 50 8.46 4.39 8.07
CA ARG A 50 7.82 4.37 9.40
C ARG A 50 8.84 4.33 10.53
N GLU A 51 10.01 3.78 10.26
CA GLU A 51 11.10 3.68 11.22
C GLU A 51 11.91 4.97 11.24
N ARG A 52 12.28 5.43 12.44
CA ARG A 52 13.11 6.64 12.61
C ARG A 52 14.59 6.38 12.31
N GLU A 53 14.98 5.12 12.35
CA GLU A 53 16.35 4.64 12.17
C GLU A 53 16.40 3.61 11.04
N SER A 54 17.62 3.29 10.60
CA SER A 54 17.86 2.24 9.61
C SER A 54 17.35 0.88 10.09
N VAL A 55 16.77 0.10 9.18
CA VAL A 55 16.12 -1.20 9.46
C VAL A 55 17.03 -2.33 9.01
N ARG A 56 17.21 -3.37 9.84
CA ARG A 56 17.93 -4.57 9.39
C ARG A 56 17.17 -5.24 8.25
N LEU A 57 17.88 -5.69 7.23
CA LEU A 57 17.28 -6.35 6.06
C LEU A 57 16.41 -7.56 6.44
N ARG A 58 16.80 -8.31 7.47
CA ARG A 58 16.01 -9.43 8.00
C ARG A 58 14.67 -8.95 8.55
N ASP A 59 14.69 -7.90 9.34
CA ASP A 59 13.49 -7.37 9.98
C ASP A 59 12.58 -6.74 8.91
N LEU A 60 13.15 -6.10 7.86
CA LEU A 60 12.39 -5.68 6.69
C LEU A 60 11.67 -6.86 6.01
N ALA A 61 12.34 -8.00 5.83
CA ALA A 61 11.72 -9.20 5.27
C ALA A 61 10.55 -9.70 6.13
N GLU A 62 10.69 -9.67 7.46
CA GLU A 62 9.63 -10.03 8.41
C GLU A 62 8.42 -9.09 8.31
N HIS A 63 8.64 -7.77 8.28
CA HIS A 63 7.57 -6.77 8.09
C HIS A 63 6.84 -6.92 6.75
N LEU A 64 7.58 -7.29 5.71
CA LEU A 64 7.05 -7.55 4.37
C LEU A 64 6.39 -8.93 4.26
N ARG A 65 6.62 -9.83 5.22
CA ARG A 65 6.19 -11.24 5.21
C ARG A 65 6.68 -11.98 3.96
N ILE A 66 7.95 -11.77 3.61
CA ILE A 66 8.62 -12.42 2.48
C ILE A 66 9.89 -13.11 2.95
N VAL A 67 10.44 -13.97 2.09
CA VAL A 67 11.74 -14.60 2.36
C VAL A 67 12.88 -13.59 2.18
N ALA A 68 13.99 -13.80 2.91
CA ALA A 68 15.14 -12.90 2.92
C ALA A 68 15.68 -12.59 1.52
N ARG A 69 15.74 -13.59 0.63
CA ARG A 69 16.19 -13.41 -0.76
C ARG A 69 15.36 -12.38 -1.52
N SER A 70 14.03 -12.43 -1.37
CA SER A 70 13.15 -11.46 -2.03
C SER A 70 13.30 -10.06 -1.46
N ALA A 71 13.57 -9.94 -0.15
CA ALA A 71 13.90 -8.65 0.44
C ALA A 71 15.22 -8.11 -0.12
N THR A 72 16.25 -8.95 -0.27
CA THR A 72 17.51 -8.57 -0.94
C THR A 72 17.25 -8.06 -2.36
N ASP A 73 16.51 -8.80 -3.19
CA ASP A 73 16.23 -8.40 -4.57
C ASP A 73 15.48 -7.04 -4.66
N ILE A 74 14.55 -6.80 -3.73
CA ILE A 74 13.83 -5.53 -3.64
C ILE A 74 14.78 -4.39 -3.27
N VAL A 75 15.58 -4.57 -2.21
CA VAL A 75 16.52 -3.53 -1.77
C VAL A 75 17.61 -3.34 -2.84
N ASP A 76 18.01 -4.36 -3.60
CA ASP A 76 19.04 -4.25 -4.64
C ASP A 76 18.54 -3.32 -5.74
N SER A 77 17.28 -3.52 -6.14
CA SER A 77 16.61 -2.67 -7.13
C SER A 77 16.43 -1.24 -6.64
N LEU A 78 16.09 -1.03 -5.36
CA LEU A 78 15.91 0.30 -4.77
C LEU A 78 17.25 1.04 -4.62
N GLU A 79 18.32 0.34 -4.25
CA GLU A 79 19.67 0.89 -4.10
C GLU A 79 20.24 1.29 -5.47
N ALA A 80 20.04 0.45 -6.49
CA ALA A 80 20.40 0.77 -7.87
C ALA A 80 19.66 2.00 -8.43
N ALA A 81 18.49 2.31 -7.87
CA ALA A 81 17.72 3.52 -8.17
C ALA A 81 18.04 4.70 -7.24
N GLU A 82 19.04 4.58 -6.36
CA GLU A 82 19.47 5.59 -5.38
C GLU A 82 18.39 5.99 -4.36
N LEU A 83 17.38 5.13 -4.15
CA LEU A 83 16.25 5.38 -3.24
C LEU A 83 16.50 4.89 -1.82
N VAL A 84 17.48 3.99 -1.64
CA VAL A 84 17.91 3.47 -0.34
C VAL A 84 19.43 3.37 -0.28
N THR A 85 19.97 3.37 0.94
CA THR A 85 21.39 3.07 1.22
C THR A 85 21.50 1.85 2.11
N ARG A 86 22.67 1.19 2.04
CA ARG A 86 23.04 0.08 2.92
C ARG A 86 24.30 0.38 3.71
N ALA A 87 24.30 -0.07 4.96
CA ALA A 87 25.50 -0.08 5.79
C ALA A 87 25.59 -1.39 6.60
N PRO A 88 26.79 -1.90 6.89
CA PRO A 88 26.96 -2.94 7.90
C PRO A 88 26.43 -2.46 9.25
N ASP A 89 25.76 -3.33 10.00
CA ASP A 89 25.35 -3.00 11.36
C ASP A 89 26.60 -2.89 12.27
N PRO A 90 26.80 -1.76 13.00
CA PRO A 90 27.94 -1.59 13.91
C PRO A 90 27.99 -2.63 15.03
N SER A 91 26.84 -3.19 15.42
CA SER A 91 26.68 -4.20 16.46
C SER A 91 26.82 -5.64 15.94
N ASP A 92 26.60 -5.86 14.64
CA ASP A 92 26.74 -7.16 13.97
C ASP A 92 27.11 -6.99 12.50
N ARG A 93 28.41 -7.11 12.16
CA ARG A 93 28.90 -6.93 10.79
C ARG A 93 28.32 -7.91 9.76
N ARG A 94 27.64 -8.98 10.20
CA ARG A 94 26.93 -9.91 9.30
C ARG A 94 25.54 -9.40 8.92
N ALA A 95 24.99 -8.45 9.66
CA ALA A 95 23.72 -7.80 9.37
C ALA A 95 23.93 -6.55 8.50
N VAL A 96 22.92 -6.27 7.68
CA VAL A 96 22.85 -5.10 6.82
C VAL A 96 21.70 -4.23 7.27
N LEU A 97 21.99 -2.96 7.53
CA LEU A 97 21.03 -1.90 7.79
C LEU A 97 20.65 -1.22 6.47
N VAL A 98 19.37 -0.91 6.32
CA VAL A 98 18.78 -0.27 5.14
C VAL A 98 18.01 0.96 5.57
N GLU A 99 18.18 2.07 4.88
CA GLU A 99 17.42 3.31 5.12
C GLU A 99 17.06 4.00 3.80
N LEU A 100 16.03 4.86 3.83
CA LEU A 100 15.69 5.70 2.68
C LEU A 100 16.69 6.84 2.55
N THR A 101 17.11 7.10 1.31
CA THR A 101 17.77 8.36 0.96
C THR A 101 16.77 9.51 0.96
N ASP A 102 17.26 10.75 0.90
CA ASP A 102 16.39 11.92 0.71
C ASP A 102 15.59 11.83 -0.60
N ALA A 103 16.20 11.30 -1.67
CA ALA A 103 15.53 11.02 -2.93
C ALA A 103 14.43 9.96 -2.77
N GLY A 104 14.69 8.90 -2.00
CA GLY A 104 13.72 7.87 -1.64
C GLY A 104 12.51 8.44 -0.89
N ARG A 105 12.75 9.31 0.08
CA ARG A 105 11.68 9.99 0.85
C ARG A 105 10.85 10.90 -0.06
N ALA A 106 11.49 11.75 -0.85
CA ALA A 106 10.80 12.64 -1.78
C ALA A 106 9.99 11.89 -2.85
N LEU A 107 10.49 10.75 -3.34
CA LEU A 107 9.73 9.90 -4.25
C LEU A 107 8.49 9.32 -3.56
N LEU A 108 8.63 8.86 -2.31
CA LEU A 108 7.52 8.29 -1.56
C LEU A 108 6.42 9.32 -1.31
N ASP A 109 6.77 10.58 -1.00
CA ASP A 109 5.80 11.67 -0.86
C ASP A 109 4.99 11.90 -2.14
N ARG A 110 5.65 11.83 -3.30
CA ARG A 110 4.98 11.96 -4.61
C ARG A 110 4.08 10.76 -4.93
N VAL A 111 4.50 9.55 -4.55
CA VAL A 111 3.69 8.33 -4.66
C VAL A 111 2.43 8.46 -3.81
N ASP A 112 2.57 8.93 -2.57
CA ASP A 112 1.43 9.11 -1.67
C ASP A 112 0.47 10.19 -2.16
N GLU A 113 0.98 11.26 -2.75
CA GLU A 113 0.14 12.26 -3.39
C GLU A 113 -0.64 11.68 -4.58
N ALA A 114 0.02 10.94 -5.47
CA ALA A 114 -0.66 10.28 -6.58
C ALA A 114 -1.75 9.31 -6.11
N ARG A 115 -1.51 8.56 -5.03
CA ARG A 115 -2.51 7.65 -4.43
C ARG A 115 -3.66 8.40 -3.79
N ARG A 116 -3.41 9.56 -3.15
CA ARG A 116 -4.45 10.43 -2.61
C ARG A 116 -5.35 10.96 -3.71
N GLN A 117 -4.78 11.47 -4.80
CA GLN A 117 -5.55 11.99 -5.93
C GLN A 117 -6.43 10.91 -6.56
N VAL A 118 -5.86 9.74 -6.85
CA VAL A 118 -6.61 8.59 -7.36
C VAL A 118 -7.73 8.15 -6.41
N SER A 119 -7.53 8.28 -5.10
CA SER A 119 -8.56 7.94 -4.11
C SER A 119 -9.66 9.01 -4.07
N ALA A 120 -9.31 10.29 -4.17
CA ALA A 120 -10.27 11.39 -4.24
C ALA A 120 -11.16 11.25 -5.48
N ASP A 121 -10.56 11.01 -6.66
CA ASP A 121 -11.27 10.80 -7.93
C ASP A 121 -12.24 9.61 -7.86
N MET A 122 -11.86 8.55 -7.12
CA MET A 122 -12.68 7.35 -7.00
C MET A 122 -13.99 7.59 -6.26
N PHE A 123 -13.98 8.48 -5.28
CA PHE A 123 -15.16 8.84 -4.49
C PHE A 123 -15.84 10.10 -5.01
N ASP A 124 -15.41 10.64 -6.15
CA ASP A 124 -15.90 11.95 -6.60
C ASP A 124 -17.39 11.97 -6.90
N GLY A 125 -17.92 10.84 -7.38
CA GLY A 125 -19.34 10.65 -7.65
C GLY A 125 -20.23 10.49 -6.41
N LEU A 126 -19.69 10.59 -5.19
CA LEU A 126 -20.46 10.58 -3.95
C LEU A 126 -20.65 12.00 -3.41
N GLU A 127 -21.88 12.32 -3.02
CA GLU A 127 -22.21 13.53 -2.29
C GLU A 127 -21.48 13.56 -0.92
N PRO A 128 -21.19 14.74 -0.34
CA PRO A 128 -20.47 14.84 0.93
C PRO A 128 -21.10 14.03 2.07
N ALA A 129 -22.44 13.96 2.12
CA ALA A 129 -23.17 13.17 3.09
C ALA A 129 -22.97 11.65 2.88
N GLU A 130 -22.93 11.19 1.64
CA GLU A 130 -22.70 9.78 1.30
C GLU A 130 -21.27 9.35 1.66
N ARG A 131 -20.27 10.22 1.43
CA ARG A 131 -18.89 9.95 1.85
C ARG A 131 -18.77 9.82 3.36
N THR A 132 -19.43 10.70 4.10
CA THR A 132 -19.45 10.69 5.57
C THR A 132 -20.11 9.42 6.10
N GLU A 133 -21.23 9.02 5.51
CA GLU A 133 -21.93 7.79 5.91
C GLU A 133 -21.13 6.53 5.54
N LEU A 134 -20.52 6.50 4.36
CA LEU A 134 -19.65 5.39 3.95
C LEU A 134 -18.45 5.24 4.90
N ASP A 135 -17.78 6.33 5.24
CA ASP A 135 -16.65 6.33 6.17
C ASP A 135 -17.05 5.78 7.55
N ARG A 136 -18.20 6.23 8.07
CA ARG A 136 -18.78 5.73 9.32
C ARG A 136 -19.07 4.23 9.28
N LEU A 137 -19.65 3.74 8.19
CA LEU A 137 -19.95 2.32 8.00
C LEU A 137 -18.67 1.47 7.90
N LEU A 138 -17.64 1.98 7.20
CA LEU A 138 -16.35 1.30 7.08
C LEU A 138 -15.60 1.22 8.42
N HIS A 139 -15.57 2.30 9.21
CA HIS A 139 -14.98 2.28 10.55
C HIS A 139 -15.66 1.28 11.46
N LYS A 140 -17.00 1.20 11.41
CA LYS A 140 -17.79 0.20 12.15
C LYS A 140 -17.43 -1.24 11.77
N ILE A 141 -17.13 -1.50 10.48
CA ILE A 141 -16.70 -2.82 10.00
C ILE A 141 -15.25 -3.13 10.42
N ALA A 142 -14.37 -2.12 10.42
CA ALA A 142 -12.96 -2.27 10.78
C ALA A 142 -12.73 -2.47 12.30
N GLY A 143 -13.74 -2.23 13.14
CA GLY A 143 -13.64 -2.33 14.59
C GLY A 143 -12.76 -1.23 15.20
N SER A 144 -12.74 -0.04 14.58
CA SER A 144 -11.88 1.10 14.95
C SER A 144 -12.67 2.26 15.57
N ASP A 145 -13.55 1.97 16.54
CA ASP A 145 -14.20 3.00 17.38
C ASP A 145 -13.28 3.49 18.52
#